data_AF-A0A1V6AJ15-F1
#
_entry.id   AF-A0A1V6AJ15-F1
#
_cell.length_a   1.000
_cell.length_b   1.000
_cell.length_c   1.000
_cell.angle_alpha   90.00
_cell.angle_beta   90.00
_cell.angle_gamma   90.00
#
_symmetry.space_group_name_H-M   'P 1'
#
loop_
_entity.id
_entity.type
_entity.pdbx_description
1 polymer ?
#
loop_
_entity_poly.entity_id
_entity_poly.type
_entity_poly.pdbx_seq_one_letter_code
_entity_poly.pdbx_strand_id
1 'polypeptide(L)'
;METIAALTETYGQFGSGLPGQRLEGAYDNSYLVADPREAWILETAGIRWAAKRIEGGTASISNTLSLGGSLDLSSADLAAHAREKGWWKGSSEAAFSFEQAYSAEGRDQEIARGRAQVRANCSLGLLREKSGSIDESWMKRIARDRSTDPSLDLDATASSCVASLPADGGGLPVFWWCASVPSSGIFVPFFVHGTELPAFLSAAGTAGKRVVAPETAPTDRYSPDSYWWVFRDLTDLVNLDRPGRLAAVRKEFDALEQSFAAALPPVLKSATELRKAGKTVEAARVLDDFSAACVERAAAAARALRDSWKPAGSDKSAAPEEAGVYIANFGAFADAEWNVSARDGRLFLEIPGQGALELRPPDAEGFRALAASPQAGVSFSRRPEFGVTAMIFRRGAMSFELPRKGIVLPPEIPLEELRKFLGEYHGDELDETLEIVIKNNSLALKISGQKTYELRPPDAEGKRFFRVAPLVYLVFKESETGGVESFTYHQGPSSLTYEKIK
;
A
#
# COMPACT_ATOMS: atom_id res chain seq x y z
N MET A 1 -17.84 -14.90 -18.29
CA MET A 1 -17.93 -13.50 -18.76
C MET A 1 -19.28 -12.90 -18.41
N GLU A 2 -20.39 -13.50 -18.85
CA GLU A 2 -21.78 -13.03 -18.60
C GLU A 2 -22.08 -12.68 -17.14
N THR A 3 -21.59 -13.47 -16.18
CA THR A 3 -21.74 -13.16 -14.75
C THR A 3 -21.09 -11.83 -14.36
N ILE A 4 -19.89 -11.53 -14.86
CA ILE A 4 -19.19 -10.28 -14.57
C ILE A 4 -19.94 -9.10 -15.22
N ALA A 5 -20.40 -9.28 -16.47
CA ALA A 5 -21.22 -8.31 -17.17
C ALA A 5 -22.50 -7.96 -16.40
N ALA A 6 -23.31 -8.95 -16.03
CA ALA A 6 -24.56 -8.75 -15.30
C ALA A 6 -24.34 -8.08 -13.93
N LEU A 7 -23.29 -8.46 -13.21
CA LEU A 7 -22.93 -7.81 -11.94
C LEU A 7 -22.47 -6.36 -12.15
N THR A 8 -21.73 -6.09 -13.22
CA THR A 8 -21.31 -4.73 -13.58
C THR A 8 -22.52 -3.85 -13.93
N GLU A 9 -23.47 -4.36 -14.71
CA GLU A 9 -24.70 -3.62 -15.04
C GLU A 9 -25.58 -3.36 -13.82
N THR A 10 -25.64 -4.31 -12.88
CA THR A 10 -26.50 -4.21 -11.70
C THR A 10 -25.89 -3.32 -10.62
N TYR A 11 -24.59 -3.47 -10.35
CA TYR A 11 -23.93 -2.88 -9.19
C TYR A 11 -22.88 -1.83 -9.56
N GLY A 12 -22.36 -1.85 -10.79
CA GLY A 12 -21.27 -0.99 -11.23
C GLY A 12 -19.90 -1.41 -10.69
N GLN A 13 -18.90 -0.65 -11.11
CA GLN A 13 -17.51 -0.68 -10.62
C GLN A 13 -17.21 0.70 -10.03
N PHE A 14 -16.65 0.72 -8.81
CA PHE A 14 -16.29 1.95 -8.09
C PHE A 14 -15.40 1.68 -6.87
N GLY A 15 -14.83 0.47 -6.75
CA GLY A 15 -14.02 0.10 -5.59
C GLY A 15 -12.68 0.84 -5.60
N SER A 16 -12.27 1.39 -4.47
CA SER A 16 -10.96 2.01 -4.36
C SER A 16 -9.84 0.96 -4.42
N GLY A 17 -8.87 1.16 -5.32
CA GLY A 17 -7.62 0.40 -5.34
C GLY A 17 -6.59 0.90 -4.33
N LEU A 18 -6.86 2.05 -3.71
CA LEU A 18 -6.00 2.69 -2.71
C LEU A 18 -6.63 2.53 -1.32
N PRO A 19 -5.96 1.81 -0.39
CA PRO A 19 -6.47 1.63 0.96
C PRO A 19 -6.83 2.96 1.63
N GLY A 20 -8.04 3.05 2.19
CA GLY A 20 -8.54 4.23 2.91
C GLY A 20 -9.08 5.37 2.04
N GLN A 21 -9.04 5.26 0.71
CA GLN A 21 -9.69 6.23 -0.18
C GLN A 21 -11.10 5.78 -0.57
N ARG A 22 -11.98 6.75 -0.88
CA ARG A 22 -13.35 6.51 -1.35
C ARG A 22 -13.40 6.67 -2.87
N LEU A 23 -14.12 7.68 -3.36
CA LEU A 23 -14.29 7.95 -4.79
C LEU A 23 -12.97 8.34 -5.46
N GLU A 24 -12.05 8.96 -4.73
CA GLU A 24 -10.77 9.45 -5.26
C GLU A 24 -9.83 8.31 -5.68
N GLY A 25 -10.00 7.12 -5.09
CA GLY A 25 -9.23 5.93 -5.43
C GLY A 25 -10.00 4.94 -6.31
N ALA A 26 -11.24 5.27 -6.68
CA ALA A 26 -12.09 4.41 -7.48
C ALA A 26 -11.51 4.21 -8.88
N TYR A 27 -11.59 2.97 -9.37
CA TYR A 27 -11.20 2.62 -10.72
C TYR A 27 -12.08 1.50 -11.24
N ASP A 28 -12.17 1.43 -12.56
CA ASP A 28 -12.87 0.38 -13.26
C ASP A 28 -11.89 -0.71 -13.69
N ASN A 29 -12.27 -1.96 -13.50
CA ASN A 29 -11.38 -3.11 -13.72
C ASN A 29 -11.40 -3.58 -15.18
N SER A 30 -10.25 -4.09 -15.61
CA SER A 30 -10.14 -4.94 -16.80
C SER A 30 -9.89 -6.37 -16.37
N TYR A 31 -10.53 -7.33 -17.02
CA TYR A 31 -10.48 -8.74 -16.71
C TYR A 31 -9.93 -9.54 -17.89
N LEU A 32 -9.03 -10.48 -17.59
CA LEU A 32 -8.69 -11.57 -18.49
C LEU A 32 -9.53 -12.79 -18.10
N VAL A 33 -10.35 -13.28 -19.02
CA VAL A 33 -11.21 -14.46 -18.80
C VAL A 33 -10.81 -15.52 -19.81
N ALA A 34 -10.38 -16.69 -19.36
CA ALA A 34 -9.94 -17.75 -20.25
C ALA A 34 -10.35 -19.14 -19.77
N ASP A 35 -10.58 -20.03 -20.73
CA ASP A 35 -10.65 -21.46 -20.57
C ASP A 35 -9.65 -22.14 -21.53
N PRO A 36 -9.53 -23.48 -21.55
CA PRO A 36 -8.64 -24.18 -22.49
C PRO A 36 -8.87 -23.92 -23.99
N ARG A 37 -10.00 -23.33 -24.38
CA ARG A 37 -10.44 -23.16 -25.77
C ARG A 37 -10.48 -21.70 -26.21
N GLU A 38 -10.67 -20.77 -25.28
CA GLU A 38 -10.79 -19.36 -25.61
C GLU A 38 -10.30 -18.44 -24.50
N ALA A 39 -9.92 -17.23 -24.89
CA ALA A 39 -9.56 -16.14 -24.00
C ALA A 39 -10.28 -14.85 -24.43
N TRP A 40 -10.61 -14.03 -23.45
CA TRP A 40 -11.38 -12.80 -23.59
C TRP A 40 -10.74 -11.69 -22.75
N ILE A 41 -10.75 -10.48 -23.29
CA ILE A 41 -10.53 -9.25 -22.55
C ILE A 41 -11.91 -8.61 -22.32
N LEU A 42 -12.22 -8.30 -21.07
CA LEU A 42 -13.41 -7.55 -20.66
C LEU A 42 -12.96 -6.28 -19.97
N GLU A 43 -13.42 -5.13 -20.43
CA GLU A 43 -13.14 -3.83 -19.80
C GLU A 43 -14.44 -3.18 -19.36
N THR A 44 -14.43 -2.54 -18.19
CA THR A 44 -15.62 -1.90 -17.60
C THR A 44 -15.46 -0.37 -17.53
N ALA A 45 -16.58 0.33 -17.54
CA ALA A 45 -16.68 1.77 -17.29
C ALA A 45 -17.98 2.06 -16.50
N GLY A 46 -17.87 2.23 -15.18
CA GLY A 46 -19.01 2.32 -14.26
C GLY A 46 -19.93 1.10 -14.35
N ILE A 47 -21.15 1.28 -14.90
CA ILE A 47 -22.14 0.21 -15.11
C ILE A 47 -22.11 -0.38 -16.53
N ARG A 48 -21.18 0.06 -17.38
CA ARG A 48 -21.07 -0.36 -18.78
C ARG A 48 -19.82 -1.19 -18.99
N TRP A 49 -19.82 -2.00 -20.04
CA TRP A 49 -18.70 -2.88 -20.34
C TRP A 49 -18.59 -3.17 -21.83
N ALA A 50 -17.39 -3.58 -22.24
CA ALA A 50 -17.08 -4.06 -23.57
C ALA A 50 -16.14 -5.26 -23.47
N ALA A 51 -16.28 -6.22 -24.38
CA ALA A 51 -15.45 -7.41 -24.41
C ALA A 51 -15.02 -7.77 -25.83
N LYS A 52 -13.82 -8.34 -25.91
CA LYS A 52 -13.22 -8.82 -27.14
C LYS A 52 -12.64 -10.22 -26.94
N ARG A 53 -12.95 -11.11 -27.87
CA ARG A 53 -12.36 -12.44 -27.93
C ARG A 53 -10.97 -12.35 -28.53
N ILE A 54 -10.04 -13.10 -27.96
CA ILE A 54 -8.71 -13.28 -28.54
C ILE A 54 -8.80 -14.43 -29.54
N GLU A 55 -8.87 -14.10 -30.83
CA GLU A 55 -9.01 -15.08 -31.93
C GLU A 55 -7.76 -15.95 -32.13
N GLY A 56 -6.61 -15.51 -31.60
CA GLY A 56 -5.35 -16.27 -31.62
C GLY A 56 -4.16 -15.41 -31.20
N GLY A 57 -3.01 -16.06 -30.98
CA GLY A 57 -1.76 -15.38 -30.63
C GLY A 57 -1.71 -14.91 -29.18
N THR A 58 -1.26 -13.67 -28.97
CA THR A 58 -0.99 -13.10 -27.64
C THR A 58 -1.61 -11.73 -27.51
N ALA A 59 -2.07 -11.40 -26.31
CA ALA A 59 -2.62 -10.10 -25.97
C ALA A 59 -2.02 -9.59 -24.65
N SER A 60 -2.00 -8.28 -24.48
CA SER A 60 -1.53 -7.64 -23.26
C SER A 60 -2.39 -6.42 -22.96
N ILE A 61 -2.74 -6.27 -21.69
CA ILE A 61 -3.44 -5.10 -21.15
C ILE A 61 -2.61 -4.45 -20.04
N SER A 62 -2.94 -3.22 -19.69
CA SER A 62 -2.34 -2.47 -18.58
C SER A 62 -3.41 -1.53 -17.99
N ASN A 63 -3.05 -0.63 -17.09
CA ASN A 63 -3.98 0.28 -16.41
C ASN A 63 -4.50 1.41 -17.32
N THR A 64 -5.15 1.04 -18.43
CA THR A 64 -5.88 1.91 -19.35
C THR A 64 -6.85 1.03 -20.15
N LEU A 65 -7.97 1.61 -20.59
CA LEU A 65 -8.80 0.97 -21.61
C LEU A 65 -7.98 0.74 -22.88
N SER A 66 -8.25 -0.36 -23.57
CA SER A 66 -7.49 -0.83 -24.74
C SER A 66 -8.37 -1.37 -25.87
N LEU A 67 -9.69 -1.52 -25.64
CA LEU A 67 -10.63 -1.98 -26.65
C LEU A 67 -11.03 -0.86 -27.62
N GLY A 68 -10.16 -0.56 -28.57
CA GLY A 68 -10.36 0.50 -29.56
C GLY A 68 -10.98 0.08 -30.90
N GLY A 69 -11.09 -1.23 -31.18
CA GLY A 69 -11.59 -1.79 -32.45
C GLY A 69 -12.94 -2.50 -32.32
N SER A 70 -13.25 -3.39 -33.26
CA SER A 70 -14.48 -4.20 -33.19
C SER A 70 -14.60 -4.93 -31.85
N LEU A 71 -15.77 -4.79 -31.25
CA LEU A 71 -16.18 -5.45 -30.02
C LEU A 71 -16.98 -6.69 -30.38
N ASP A 72 -16.78 -7.77 -29.64
CA ASP A 72 -17.56 -9.00 -29.82
C ASP A 72 -18.83 -8.96 -28.97
N LEU A 73 -18.73 -8.41 -27.76
CA LEU A 73 -19.83 -8.27 -26.81
C LEU A 73 -19.71 -6.94 -26.06
N SER A 74 -20.84 -6.33 -25.69
CA SER A 74 -20.87 -5.07 -24.94
C SER A 74 -22.23 -4.83 -24.29
N SER A 75 -22.31 -3.82 -23.43
CA SER A 75 -23.59 -3.23 -23.04
C SER A 75 -24.38 -2.77 -24.28
N ALA A 76 -25.69 -2.99 -24.28
CA ALA A 76 -26.54 -2.71 -25.44
C ALA A 76 -26.64 -1.22 -25.78
N ASP A 77 -26.52 -0.34 -24.80
CA ASP A 77 -26.63 1.12 -24.94
C ASP A 77 -25.26 1.82 -25.08
N LEU A 78 -24.15 1.08 -25.21
CA LEU A 78 -22.79 1.59 -24.97
C LEU A 78 -22.45 2.84 -25.79
N ALA A 79 -22.68 2.81 -27.11
CA ALA A 79 -22.40 3.94 -27.99
C ALA A 79 -23.46 5.04 -27.88
N ALA A 80 -24.73 4.68 -27.67
CA ALA A 80 -25.81 5.65 -27.47
C ALA A 80 -25.54 6.51 -26.23
N HIS A 81 -25.14 5.88 -25.13
CA HIS A 81 -24.78 6.56 -23.89
C HIS A 81 -23.57 7.48 -24.06
N ALA A 82 -22.50 7.01 -24.72
CA ALA A 82 -21.32 7.84 -24.95
C ALA A 82 -21.65 9.10 -25.78
N ARG A 83 -22.58 9.00 -26.74
CA ARG A 83 -23.06 10.16 -27.51
C ARG A 83 -23.91 11.09 -26.65
N GLU A 84 -24.82 10.54 -25.85
CA GLU A 84 -25.64 11.32 -24.90
C GLU A 84 -24.77 12.13 -23.95
N LYS A 85 -23.67 11.55 -23.47
CA LYS A 85 -22.69 12.23 -22.60
C LYS A 85 -21.72 13.16 -23.33
N GLY A 86 -21.75 13.18 -24.66
CA GLY A 86 -20.85 13.98 -25.48
C GLY A 86 -19.42 13.45 -25.57
N TRP A 87 -19.15 12.25 -25.06
CA TRP A 87 -17.83 11.61 -25.08
C TRP A 87 -17.49 10.99 -26.44
N TRP A 88 -18.51 10.65 -27.24
CA TRP A 88 -18.32 10.12 -28.59
C TRP A 88 -19.04 11.01 -29.63
N LYS A 89 -18.30 11.46 -30.65
CA LYS A 89 -18.82 12.29 -31.75
C LYS A 89 -19.01 11.50 -33.07
N GLY A 90 -18.62 10.23 -33.10
CA GLY A 90 -18.74 9.39 -34.29
C GLY A 90 -20.19 9.02 -34.61
N SER A 91 -20.55 9.05 -35.89
CA SER A 91 -21.92 8.85 -36.36
C SER A 91 -22.30 7.38 -36.58
N SER A 92 -21.35 6.45 -36.68
CA SER A 92 -21.63 5.03 -36.91
C SER A 92 -21.25 4.15 -35.71
N GLU A 93 -22.01 3.08 -35.50
CA GLU A 93 -21.72 2.02 -34.53
C GLU A 93 -20.45 1.24 -34.91
N ALA A 94 -20.24 1.01 -36.21
CA ALA A 94 -19.06 0.27 -36.70
C ALA A 94 -17.73 0.99 -36.45
N ALA A 95 -17.76 2.32 -36.24
CA ALA A 95 -16.57 3.10 -35.91
C ALA A 95 -16.40 3.34 -34.39
N PHE A 96 -17.34 2.85 -33.56
CA PHE A 96 -17.30 3.08 -32.13
C PHE A 96 -16.03 2.47 -31.51
N SER A 97 -15.37 3.25 -30.65
CA SER A 97 -14.15 2.87 -29.96
C SER A 97 -14.36 3.03 -28.45
N PHE A 98 -14.42 1.91 -27.72
CA PHE A 98 -14.66 1.96 -26.27
C PHE A 98 -13.52 2.66 -25.54
N GLU A 99 -12.28 2.33 -25.92
CA GLU A 99 -11.06 3.02 -25.45
C GLU A 99 -11.17 4.54 -25.56
N GLN A 100 -11.53 5.06 -26.74
CA GLN A 100 -11.58 6.51 -26.95
C GLN A 100 -12.78 7.16 -26.27
N ALA A 101 -13.95 6.52 -26.32
CA ALA A 101 -15.21 7.09 -25.84
C ALA A 101 -15.34 7.08 -24.31
N TYR A 102 -14.65 6.19 -23.60
CA TYR A 102 -14.76 6.04 -22.14
C TYR A 102 -13.46 6.34 -21.39
N SER A 103 -12.39 6.74 -22.09
CA SER A 103 -11.18 7.25 -21.41
C SER A 103 -11.41 8.64 -20.84
N ALA A 104 -10.99 8.84 -19.60
CA ALA A 104 -10.97 10.18 -19.00
C ALA A 104 -9.98 11.11 -19.72
N GLU A 105 -10.38 12.36 -19.91
CA GLU A 105 -9.53 13.41 -20.49
C GLU A 105 -8.73 14.14 -19.40
N GLY A 106 -7.68 14.85 -19.81
CA GLY A 106 -6.87 15.70 -18.95
C GLY A 106 -5.42 15.22 -18.82
N ARG A 107 -4.54 16.17 -18.50
CA ARG A 107 -3.08 15.97 -18.52
C ARG A 107 -2.62 14.79 -17.65
N ASP A 108 -3.18 14.63 -16.46
CA ASP A 108 -2.78 13.55 -15.55
C ASP A 108 -3.22 12.17 -16.07
N GLN A 109 -4.39 12.10 -16.70
CA GLN A 109 -4.92 10.88 -17.32
C GLN A 109 -4.13 10.50 -18.57
N GLU A 110 -3.73 11.49 -19.38
CA GLU A 110 -2.84 11.28 -20.53
C GLU A 110 -1.48 10.71 -20.11
N ILE A 111 -0.89 11.23 -19.02
CA ILE A 111 0.36 10.72 -18.45
C ILE A 111 0.16 9.29 -17.95
N ALA A 112 -0.93 9.01 -17.22
CA ALA A 112 -1.24 7.68 -16.71
C ALA A 112 -1.42 6.65 -17.84
N ARG A 113 -2.17 7.00 -18.90
CA ARG A 113 -2.33 6.18 -20.11
C ARG A 113 -1.00 5.95 -20.82
N GLY A 114 -0.18 6.98 -20.99
CA GLY A 114 1.16 6.85 -21.57
C GLY A 114 2.03 5.85 -20.81
N ARG A 115 2.04 5.95 -19.48
CA ARG A 115 2.72 4.99 -18.57
C ARG A 115 2.16 3.58 -18.70
N ALA A 116 0.84 3.42 -18.81
CA ALA A 116 0.20 2.13 -18.99
C ALA A 116 0.57 1.50 -20.36
N GLN A 117 0.60 2.31 -21.42
CA GLN A 117 0.97 1.89 -22.77
C GLN A 117 2.43 1.42 -22.86
N VAL A 118 3.36 2.08 -22.16
CA VAL A 118 4.76 1.63 -22.07
C VAL A 118 4.83 0.19 -21.55
N ARG A 119 4.11 -0.11 -20.46
CA ARG A 119 4.04 -1.47 -19.91
C ARG A 119 3.39 -2.45 -20.88
N ALA A 120 2.20 -2.12 -21.40
CA ALA A 120 1.49 -3.00 -22.33
C ALA A 120 2.32 -3.34 -23.58
N ASN A 121 3.06 -2.36 -24.12
CA ASN A 121 3.94 -2.56 -25.26
C ASN A 121 5.15 -3.43 -24.91
N CYS A 122 5.74 -3.24 -23.71
CA CYS A 122 6.84 -4.06 -23.22
C CYS A 122 6.42 -5.54 -23.13
N SER A 123 5.37 -5.85 -22.38
CA SER A 123 4.88 -7.23 -22.23
C SER A 123 4.45 -7.83 -23.55
N LEU A 124 3.74 -7.08 -24.41
CA LEU A 124 3.37 -7.56 -25.75
C LEU A 124 4.58 -7.86 -26.63
N GLY A 125 5.63 -7.03 -26.57
CA GLY A 125 6.89 -7.28 -27.26
C GLY A 125 7.56 -8.58 -26.82
N LEU A 126 7.64 -8.80 -25.50
CA LEU A 126 8.21 -10.02 -24.92
C LEU A 126 7.35 -11.27 -25.23
N LEU A 127 6.03 -11.14 -25.27
CA LEU A 127 5.13 -12.21 -25.70
C LEU A 127 5.38 -12.57 -27.17
N ARG A 128 5.54 -11.57 -28.04
CA ARG A 128 5.83 -11.77 -29.46
C ARG A 128 7.18 -12.44 -29.70
N GLU A 129 8.19 -12.16 -28.88
CA GLU A 129 9.53 -12.78 -28.96
C GLU A 129 9.48 -14.32 -28.89
N LYS A 130 8.53 -14.89 -28.15
CA LYS A 130 8.35 -16.34 -27.98
C LYS A 130 7.03 -16.87 -28.52
N SER A 131 6.37 -16.13 -29.42
CA SER A 131 5.09 -16.52 -30.01
C SER A 131 5.09 -17.99 -30.48
N GLY A 132 4.09 -18.76 -30.06
CA GLY A 132 3.97 -20.20 -30.35
C GLY A 132 4.82 -21.14 -29.47
N SER A 133 5.66 -20.60 -28.58
CA SER A 133 6.54 -21.36 -27.67
C SER A 133 6.57 -20.79 -26.25
N ILE A 134 5.52 -20.05 -25.87
CA ILE A 134 5.39 -19.45 -24.54
C ILE A 134 5.12 -20.55 -23.53
N ASP A 135 5.96 -20.64 -22.51
CA ASP A 135 5.80 -21.53 -21.36
C ASP A 135 5.73 -20.73 -20.05
N GLU A 136 5.56 -21.41 -18.92
CA GLU A 136 5.48 -20.76 -17.61
C GLU A 136 6.78 -20.04 -17.25
N SER A 137 7.94 -20.59 -17.66
CA SER A 137 9.25 -19.98 -17.41
C SER A 137 9.33 -18.61 -18.09
N TRP A 138 8.87 -18.51 -19.33
CA TRP A 138 8.82 -17.25 -20.06
C TRP A 138 7.86 -16.25 -19.44
N MET A 139 6.65 -16.67 -19.05
CA MET A 139 5.69 -15.79 -18.39
C MET A 139 6.23 -15.25 -17.05
N LYS A 140 6.94 -16.09 -16.28
CA LYS A 140 7.63 -15.65 -15.06
C LYS A 140 8.77 -14.66 -15.38
N ARG A 141 9.50 -14.83 -16.49
CA ARG A 141 10.52 -13.85 -16.95
C ARG A 141 9.88 -12.51 -17.30
N ILE A 142 8.76 -12.50 -18.03
CA ILE A 142 8.00 -11.28 -18.34
C ILE A 142 7.55 -10.59 -17.05
N ALA A 143 6.99 -11.35 -16.10
CA ALA A 143 6.54 -10.80 -14.82
C ALA A 143 7.66 -10.14 -14.00
N ARG A 144 8.93 -10.49 -14.26
CA ARG A 144 10.12 -9.94 -13.59
C ARG A 144 10.77 -8.78 -14.34
N ASP A 145 10.24 -8.42 -15.51
CA ASP A 145 10.92 -7.47 -16.40
C ASP A 145 10.93 -6.04 -15.83
N ARG A 146 12.13 -5.45 -15.82
CA ARG A 146 12.37 -4.05 -15.45
C ARG A 146 13.10 -3.26 -16.55
N SER A 147 12.90 -3.64 -17.81
CA SER A 147 13.61 -3.06 -18.96
C SER A 147 13.05 -1.69 -19.40
N THR A 148 11.84 -1.33 -18.98
CA THR A 148 11.18 -0.06 -19.30
C THR A 148 10.94 0.80 -18.06
N ASP A 149 10.66 2.09 -18.28
CA ASP A 149 10.17 3.01 -17.25
C ASP A 149 8.80 3.60 -17.67
N PRO A 150 7.70 3.28 -16.96
CA PRO A 150 7.63 2.35 -15.83
C PRO A 150 7.85 0.89 -16.25
N SER A 151 8.39 0.08 -15.34
CA SER A 151 8.61 -1.36 -15.54
C SER A 151 7.33 -2.19 -15.37
N LEU A 152 7.37 -3.44 -15.82
CA LEU A 152 6.34 -4.43 -15.50
C LEU A 152 6.41 -4.84 -14.03
N ASP A 153 7.62 -5.11 -13.55
CA ASP A 153 7.88 -5.40 -12.15
C ASP A 153 8.19 -4.12 -11.35
N LEU A 154 7.34 -3.81 -10.38
CA LEU A 154 7.46 -2.64 -9.51
C LEU A 154 7.68 -3.07 -8.06
N ASP A 155 8.37 -2.25 -7.27
CA ASP A 155 8.52 -2.51 -5.83
C ASP A 155 7.19 -2.40 -5.06
N ALA A 156 6.13 -1.91 -5.69
CA ALA A 156 4.77 -1.87 -5.16
C ALA A 156 3.93 -3.12 -5.50
N THR A 157 4.47 -4.08 -6.26
CA THR A 157 3.74 -5.31 -6.62
C THR A 157 3.37 -6.09 -5.36
N ALA A 158 2.07 -6.26 -5.14
CA ALA A 158 1.54 -7.02 -4.02
C ALA A 158 1.51 -8.53 -4.31
N SER A 159 1.30 -8.92 -5.56
CA SER A 159 1.17 -10.31 -5.98
C SER A 159 1.38 -10.43 -7.49
N SER A 160 1.92 -11.57 -7.94
CA SER A 160 2.02 -11.94 -9.35
C SER A 160 1.60 -13.39 -9.55
N CYS A 161 1.06 -13.73 -10.71
CA CYS A 161 0.68 -15.11 -11.01
C CYS A 161 0.81 -15.47 -12.50
N VAL A 162 0.95 -16.77 -12.75
CA VAL A 162 0.87 -17.39 -14.09
C VAL A 162 -0.08 -18.57 -13.98
N ALA A 163 -1.16 -18.56 -14.75
CA ALA A 163 -2.14 -19.65 -14.78
C ALA A 163 -2.01 -20.44 -16.08
N SER A 164 -1.68 -21.73 -15.97
CA SER A 164 -1.63 -22.67 -17.10
C SER A 164 -2.92 -23.45 -17.19
N LEU A 165 -3.58 -23.40 -18.35
CA LEU A 165 -4.84 -24.09 -18.64
C LEU A 165 -4.58 -25.16 -19.72
N PRO A 166 -4.51 -26.45 -19.37
CA PRO A 166 -4.27 -27.53 -20.33
C PRO A 166 -5.39 -27.62 -21.38
N ALA A 167 -5.02 -27.73 -22.65
CA ALA A 167 -5.94 -27.82 -23.78
C ALA A 167 -6.78 -29.12 -23.77
N ASP A 168 -6.22 -30.20 -23.22
CA ASP A 168 -6.91 -31.48 -23.11
C ASP A 168 -7.73 -31.50 -21.80
N GLY A 169 -9.03 -31.80 -21.91
CA GLY A 169 -9.94 -31.85 -20.74
C GLY A 169 -9.59 -32.89 -19.67
N GLY A 170 -8.43 -33.55 -19.77
CA GLY A 170 -7.86 -34.45 -18.77
C GLY A 170 -6.67 -33.86 -17.98
N GLY A 171 -6.09 -32.73 -18.40
CA GLY A 171 -5.05 -32.01 -17.67
C GLY A 171 -5.63 -31.15 -16.54
N LEU A 172 -4.86 -30.95 -15.46
CA LEU A 172 -5.27 -30.10 -14.35
C LEU A 172 -4.64 -28.69 -14.49
N PRO A 173 -5.41 -27.61 -14.32
CA PRO A 173 -4.88 -26.25 -14.27
C PRO A 173 -3.85 -26.09 -13.15
N VAL A 174 -2.82 -25.28 -13.42
CA VAL A 174 -1.77 -24.95 -12.45
C VAL A 174 -1.71 -23.44 -12.28
N PHE A 175 -1.84 -22.99 -11.04
CA PHE A 175 -1.75 -21.58 -10.67
C PHE A 175 -0.42 -21.32 -9.97
N TRP A 176 0.54 -20.77 -10.70
CA TRP A 176 1.82 -20.36 -10.13
C TRP A 176 1.66 -18.99 -9.49
N TRP A 177 1.89 -18.90 -8.18
CA TRP A 177 1.73 -17.67 -7.41
C TRP A 177 3.05 -17.19 -6.83
N CYS A 178 3.31 -15.90 -6.94
CA CYS A 178 4.43 -15.21 -6.29
C CYS A 178 3.90 -14.13 -5.36
N ALA A 179 4.24 -14.23 -4.08
CA ALA A 179 3.96 -13.19 -3.10
C ALA A 179 4.87 -11.98 -3.33
N SER A 180 4.31 -10.77 -3.23
CA SER A 180 5.02 -9.51 -3.42
C SER A 180 5.68 -9.40 -4.80
N VAL A 181 6.95 -8.97 -4.85
CA VAL A 181 7.65 -8.52 -6.06
C VAL A 181 8.32 -9.70 -6.80
N PRO A 182 7.91 -10.05 -8.03
CA PRO A 182 8.42 -11.23 -8.72
C PRO A 182 9.92 -11.27 -9.00
N SER A 183 10.61 -10.12 -9.20
CA SER A 183 12.08 -10.17 -9.42
C SER A 183 12.86 -10.59 -8.17
N SER A 184 12.34 -10.36 -6.97
CA SER A 184 12.90 -10.81 -5.68
C SER A 184 12.10 -11.96 -5.04
N GLY A 185 11.02 -12.41 -5.67
CA GLY A 185 10.11 -13.44 -5.16
C GLY A 185 10.20 -14.78 -5.89
N ILE A 186 9.40 -15.74 -5.47
CA ILE A 186 9.39 -17.11 -6.00
C ILE A 186 7.97 -17.53 -6.37
N PHE A 187 7.83 -18.18 -7.53
CA PHE A 187 6.56 -18.74 -7.98
C PHE A 187 6.38 -20.17 -7.46
N VAL A 188 5.33 -20.37 -6.66
CA VAL A 188 4.93 -21.65 -6.07
C VAL A 188 3.66 -22.16 -6.78
N PRO A 189 3.57 -23.45 -7.14
CA PRO A 189 2.39 -24.00 -7.80
C PRO A 189 1.26 -24.28 -6.81
N PHE A 190 0.04 -23.89 -7.18
CA PHE A 190 -1.20 -24.18 -6.49
C PHE A 190 -2.24 -24.72 -7.47
N PHE A 191 -3.28 -25.37 -6.95
CA PHE A 191 -4.27 -26.08 -7.75
C PHE A 191 -5.68 -25.77 -7.31
N VAL A 192 -6.54 -25.39 -8.25
CA VAL A 192 -7.98 -25.18 -8.02
C VAL A 192 -8.72 -26.44 -7.58
N HIS A 193 -8.11 -27.60 -7.83
CA HIS A 193 -8.61 -28.92 -7.44
C HIS A 193 -8.07 -29.40 -6.09
N GLY A 194 -7.20 -28.62 -5.44
CA GLY A 194 -6.83 -28.78 -4.05
C GLY A 194 -7.97 -28.32 -3.13
N THR A 195 -7.81 -28.57 -1.84
CA THR A 195 -8.81 -28.27 -0.80
C THR A 195 -8.28 -27.40 0.33
N GLU A 196 -6.96 -27.33 0.51
CA GLU A 196 -6.32 -26.67 1.63
C GLU A 196 -5.16 -25.77 1.19
N LEU A 197 -4.92 -24.71 1.96
CA LEU A 197 -3.74 -23.86 1.84
C LEU A 197 -3.00 -23.88 3.18
N PRO A 198 -1.65 -23.86 3.17
CA PRO A 198 -0.88 -23.78 4.42
C PRO A 198 -1.31 -22.58 5.27
N ALA A 199 -1.46 -22.77 6.59
CA ALA A 199 -1.94 -21.72 7.49
C ALA A 199 -1.07 -20.45 7.44
N PHE A 200 0.26 -20.62 7.36
CA PHE A 200 1.24 -19.53 7.21
C PHE A 200 1.04 -18.71 5.91
N LEU A 201 0.48 -19.31 4.85
CA LEU A 201 0.12 -18.63 3.61
C LEU A 201 -1.12 -17.75 3.78
N SER A 202 -2.08 -18.25 4.58
CA SER A 202 -3.37 -17.59 4.82
C SER A 202 -3.29 -16.48 5.88
N ALA A 203 -2.19 -16.40 6.62
CA ALA A 203 -1.88 -15.32 7.54
C ALA A 203 -1.29 -14.12 6.77
N ALA A 204 -2.13 -13.18 6.32
CA ALA A 204 -1.67 -12.00 5.59
C ALA A 204 -1.00 -10.96 6.52
N GLY A 205 -1.65 -10.59 7.62
CA GLY A 205 -1.21 -9.57 8.56
C GLY A 205 -2.09 -9.57 9.83
N THR A 206 -2.06 -8.50 10.62
CA THR A 206 -2.85 -8.40 11.86
C THR A 206 -4.37 -8.27 11.64
N ALA A 207 -4.81 -7.79 10.48
CA ALA A 207 -6.24 -7.65 10.16
C ALA A 207 -6.92 -9.00 9.88
N GLY A 208 -6.15 -9.96 9.38
CA GLY A 208 -6.62 -11.28 8.96
C GLY A 208 -7.56 -11.24 7.75
N LYS A 209 -8.11 -12.41 7.39
CA LYS A 209 -9.07 -12.54 6.29
C LYS A 209 -10.45 -12.05 6.74
N ARG A 210 -10.92 -10.94 6.16
CA ARG A 210 -12.28 -10.42 6.40
C ARG A 210 -12.97 -10.05 5.09
N VAL A 211 -14.27 -10.30 5.03
CA VAL A 211 -15.15 -9.83 3.95
C VAL A 211 -15.86 -8.59 4.49
N VAL A 212 -15.30 -7.42 4.19
CA VAL A 212 -15.79 -6.10 4.62
C VAL A 212 -15.65 -5.12 3.46
N ALA A 213 -16.47 -4.07 3.45
CA ALA A 213 -16.37 -3.04 2.42
C ALA A 213 -15.02 -2.30 2.53
N PRO A 214 -14.34 -1.97 1.41
CA PRO A 214 -13.00 -1.36 1.42
C PRO A 214 -12.87 -0.12 2.32
N GLU A 215 -13.90 0.72 2.36
CA GLU A 215 -13.97 1.95 3.17
C GLU A 215 -14.08 1.70 4.69
N THR A 216 -14.39 0.47 5.08
CA THR A 216 -14.46 0.01 6.47
C THR A 216 -13.40 -1.04 6.79
N ALA A 217 -12.56 -1.39 5.82
CA ALA A 217 -11.52 -2.38 6.01
C ALA A 217 -10.51 -1.88 7.06
N PRO A 218 -10.20 -2.68 8.09
CA PRO A 218 -9.21 -2.28 9.09
C PRO A 218 -7.83 -2.18 8.43
N THR A 219 -7.01 -1.24 8.92
CA THR A 219 -5.61 -1.14 8.51
C THR A 219 -4.87 -2.42 8.89
N ASP A 220 -4.33 -3.12 7.90
CA ASP A 220 -3.48 -4.28 8.12
C ASP A 220 -2.06 -3.86 8.53
N ARG A 221 -1.37 -4.71 9.30
CA ARG A 221 -0.02 -4.46 9.80
C ARG A 221 0.86 -5.69 9.64
N TYR A 222 2.17 -5.45 9.76
CA TYR A 222 3.20 -6.49 9.74
C TYR A 222 2.86 -7.66 10.66
N SER A 223 3.04 -8.88 10.14
CA SER A 223 3.01 -10.11 10.91
C SER A 223 4.26 -10.94 10.61
N PRO A 224 5.06 -11.33 11.62
CA PRO A 224 6.26 -12.15 11.42
C PRO A 224 5.93 -13.59 10.96
N ASP A 225 4.70 -14.03 11.22
CA ASP A 225 4.16 -15.34 10.84
C ASP A 225 3.33 -15.27 9.55
N SER A 226 3.60 -14.29 8.69
CA SER A 226 3.00 -14.20 7.35
C SER A 226 3.99 -14.58 6.26
N TYR A 227 3.55 -15.47 5.36
CA TYR A 227 4.30 -15.77 4.13
C TYR A 227 4.55 -14.49 3.33
N TRP A 228 3.51 -13.66 3.14
CA TRP A 228 3.64 -12.44 2.36
C TRP A 228 4.66 -11.45 2.96
N TRP A 229 4.61 -11.21 4.27
CA TRP A 229 5.56 -10.29 4.92
C TRP A 229 7.00 -10.78 4.90
N VAL A 230 7.24 -12.10 4.88
CA VAL A 230 8.61 -12.65 4.70
C VAL A 230 9.17 -12.26 3.32
N PHE A 231 8.39 -12.38 2.25
CA PHE A 231 8.83 -12.00 0.91
C PHE A 231 8.88 -10.49 0.71
N ARG A 232 8.01 -9.74 1.39
CA ARG A 232 8.08 -8.28 1.42
C ARG A 232 9.39 -7.80 2.07
N ASP A 233 9.73 -8.32 3.25
CA ASP A 233 10.97 -7.96 3.94
C ASP A 233 12.22 -8.41 3.14
N LEU A 234 12.17 -9.59 2.51
CA LEU A 234 13.24 -10.02 1.59
C LEU A 234 13.42 -9.04 0.43
N THR A 235 12.33 -8.55 -0.15
CA THR A 235 12.38 -7.55 -1.23
C THR A 235 13.01 -6.25 -0.76
N ASP A 236 12.62 -5.77 0.42
CA ASP A 236 13.19 -4.56 1.02
C ASP A 236 14.71 -4.74 1.26
N LEU A 237 15.12 -5.91 1.77
CA LEU A 237 16.53 -6.27 1.91
C LEU A 237 17.26 -6.31 0.56
N VAL A 238 16.67 -6.90 -0.48
CA VAL A 238 17.26 -6.89 -1.83
C VAL A 238 17.51 -5.47 -2.29
N ASN A 239 16.57 -4.56 -2.07
CA ASN A 239 16.69 -3.18 -2.54
C ASN A 239 17.82 -2.38 -1.88
N LEU A 240 18.31 -2.80 -0.70
CA LEU A 240 19.49 -2.18 -0.05
C LEU A 240 20.80 -2.42 -0.80
N ASP A 241 20.93 -3.55 -1.47
CA ASP A 241 22.05 -3.89 -2.36
C ASP A 241 21.52 -4.70 -3.53
N ARG A 242 20.82 -4.01 -4.42
CA ARG A 242 20.05 -4.65 -5.48
C ARG A 242 20.91 -5.56 -6.37
N PRO A 243 22.08 -5.14 -6.88
CA PRO A 243 22.88 -6.00 -7.74
C PRO A 243 23.34 -7.28 -7.05
N GLY A 244 23.91 -7.18 -5.83
CA GLY A 244 24.46 -8.34 -5.12
C GLY A 244 23.37 -9.28 -4.60
N ARG A 245 22.37 -8.73 -3.93
CA ARG A 245 21.31 -9.52 -3.28
C ARG A 245 20.31 -10.10 -4.27
N LEU A 246 20.02 -9.40 -5.37
CA LEU A 246 19.18 -9.97 -6.43
C LEU A 246 19.84 -11.19 -7.05
N ALA A 247 21.15 -11.13 -7.34
CA ALA A 247 21.87 -12.26 -7.92
C ALA A 247 21.83 -13.49 -6.99
N ALA A 248 22.02 -13.28 -5.68
CA ALA A 248 21.89 -14.33 -4.68
C ALA A 248 20.47 -14.93 -4.63
N VAL A 249 19.44 -14.08 -4.63
CA VAL A 249 18.03 -14.51 -4.64
C VAL A 249 17.68 -15.29 -5.90
N ARG A 250 18.06 -14.79 -7.08
CA ARG A 250 17.80 -15.48 -8.36
C ARG A 250 18.48 -16.84 -8.39
N LYS A 251 19.74 -16.94 -7.96
CA LYS A 251 20.45 -18.22 -7.88
C LYS A 251 19.65 -19.27 -7.09
N GLU A 252 19.14 -18.91 -5.92
CA GLU A 252 18.40 -19.85 -5.07
C GLU A 252 16.97 -20.10 -5.57
N PHE A 253 16.23 -19.05 -5.91
CA PHE A 253 14.82 -19.17 -6.29
C PHE A 253 14.63 -19.78 -7.67
N ASP A 254 15.51 -19.48 -8.64
CA ASP A 254 15.41 -20.08 -9.96
C ASP A 254 15.71 -21.60 -9.89
N ALA A 255 16.65 -22.03 -9.04
CA ALA A 255 16.91 -23.45 -8.79
C ALA A 255 15.72 -24.15 -8.11
N LEU A 256 15.08 -23.50 -7.14
CA LEU A 256 13.87 -24.04 -6.51
C LEU A 256 12.71 -24.14 -7.50
N GLU A 257 12.45 -23.10 -8.30
CA GLU A 257 11.39 -23.11 -9.31
C GLU A 257 11.60 -24.20 -10.36
N GLN A 258 12.84 -24.41 -10.80
CA GLN A 258 13.19 -25.54 -11.68
C GLN A 258 12.89 -26.89 -11.00
N SER A 259 13.23 -27.04 -9.71
CA SER A 259 12.92 -28.25 -8.97
C SER A 259 11.42 -28.50 -8.81
N PHE A 260 10.62 -27.44 -8.61
CA PHE A 260 9.17 -27.53 -8.52
C PHE A 260 8.57 -27.93 -9.88
N ALA A 261 9.03 -27.30 -10.96
CA ALA A 261 8.60 -27.63 -12.31
C ALA A 261 8.95 -29.08 -12.69
N ALA A 262 10.14 -29.56 -12.32
CA ALA A 262 10.55 -30.94 -12.59
C ALA A 262 9.74 -31.99 -11.80
N ALA A 263 9.29 -31.65 -10.58
CA ALA A 263 8.49 -32.53 -9.74
C ALA A 263 6.99 -32.53 -10.10
N LEU A 264 6.52 -31.54 -10.86
CA LEU A 264 5.11 -31.33 -11.16
C LEU A 264 4.45 -32.42 -12.03
N PRO A 265 5.06 -32.93 -13.13
CA PRO A 265 4.43 -33.92 -13.99
C PRO A 265 3.93 -35.21 -13.30
N PRO A 266 4.72 -35.89 -12.43
CA PRO A 266 4.21 -37.08 -11.73
C PRO A 266 3.08 -36.75 -10.73
N VAL A 267 3.10 -35.57 -10.10
CA VAL A 267 2.03 -35.11 -9.19
C VAL A 267 0.73 -34.93 -9.97
N LEU A 268 0.78 -34.22 -11.10
CA LEU A 268 -0.38 -34.03 -11.98
C LEU A 268 -0.93 -35.36 -12.50
N LYS A 269 -0.04 -36.26 -12.94
CA LYS A 269 -0.44 -37.60 -13.41
C LYS A 269 -1.18 -38.37 -12.32
N SER A 270 -0.61 -38.44 -11.12
CA SER A 270 -1.23 -39.13 -9.98
C SER A 270 -2.59 -38.54 -9.63
N ALA A 271 -2.70 -37.22 -9.54
CA ALA A 271 -3.97 -36.55 -9.24
C ALA A 271 -5.02 -36.79 -10.33
N THR A 272 -4.64 -36.74 -11.61
CA THR A 272 -5.55 -37.04 -12.73
C THR A 272 -6.04 -38.49 -12.70
N GLU A 273 -5.16 -39.47 -12.44
CA GLU A 273 -5.53 -40.89 -12.34
C GLU A 273 -6.50 -41.13 -11.18
N LEU A 274 -6.24 -40.55 -10.01
CA LEU A 274 -7.13 -40.62 -8.85
C LEU A 274 -8.51 -40.00 -9.15
N ARG A 275 -8.55 -38.83 -9.82
CA ARG A 275 -9.82 -38.21 -10.23
C ARG A 275 -10.61 -39.08 -11.21
N LYS A 276 -9.94 -39.69 -12.20
CA LYS A 276 -10.57 -40.63 -13.14
C LYS A 276 -11.14 -41.87 -12.43
N ALA A 277 -10.53 -42.28 -11.32
CA ALA A 277 -11.02 -43.36 -10.46
C ALA A 277 -12.11 -42.92 -9.46
N GLY A 278 -12.59 -41.67 -9.49
CA GLY A 278 -13.60 -41.14 -8.56
C GLY A 278 -13.06 -40.78 -7.17
N LYS A 279 -11.74 -40.83 -6.97
CA LYS A 279 -11.05 -40.59 -5.69
C LYS A 279 -10.67 -39.12 -5.52
N THR A 280 -11.65 -38.23 -5.58
CA THR A 280 -11.42 -36.77 -5.60
C THR A 280 -10.69 -36.24 -4.36
N VAL A 281 -10.97 -36.79 -3.17
CA VAL A 281 -10.31 -36.36 -1.92
C VAL A 281 -8.83 -36.78 -1.89
N GLU A 282 -8.51 -38.00 -2.30
CA GLU A 282 -7.13 -38.46 -2.42
C GLU A 282 -6.36 -37.62 -3.45
N ALA A 283 -7.00 -37.29 -4.57
CA ALA A 283 -6.40 -36.43 -5.59
C ALA A 283 -6.13 -35.01 -5.08
N ALA A 284 -7.08 -34.40 -4.35
CA ALA A 284 -6.90 -33.08 -3.75
C ALA A 284 -5.72 -33.07 -2.76
N ARG A 285 -5.63 -34.10 -1.91
CA ARG A 285 -4.52 -34.23 -0.95
C ARG A 285 -3.15 -34.29 -1.62
N VAL A 286 -3.00 -35.02 -2.73
CA VAL A 286 -1.76 -35.06 -3.50
C VAL A 286 -1.33 -33.66 -3.98
N LEU A 287 -2.30 -32.83 -4.37
CA LEU A 287 -2.06 -31.46 -4.84
C LEU A 287 -1.76 -30.49 -3.68
N ASP A 288 -2.48 -30.63 -2.56
CA ASP A 288 -2.32 -29.83 -1.35
C ASP A 288 -0.94 -30.10 -0.72
N ASP A 289 -0.57 -31.37 -0.56
CA ASP A 289 0.73 -31.80 0.00
C ASP A 289 1.90 -31.27 -0.85
N PHE A 290 1.77 -31.31 -2.19
CA PHE A 290 2.78 -30.76 -3.07
C PHE A 290 2.91 -29.23 -2.94
N SER A 291 1.78 -28.53 -2.91
CA SER A 291 1.77 -27.07 -2.73
C SER A 291 2.39 -26.68 -1.38
N ALA A 292 2.05 -27.39 -0.30
CA ALA A 292 2.59 -27.18 1.04
C ALA A 292 4.11 -27.37 1.08
N ALA A 293 4.62 -28.47 0.50
CA ALA A 293 6.05 -28.73 0.44
C ALA A 293 6.81 -27.64 -0.36
N CYS A 294 6.24 -27.13 -1.45
CA CYS A 294 6.81 -26.00 -2.19
C CYS A 294 6.82 -24.71 -1.37
N VAL A 295 5.72 -24.39 -0.66
CA VAL A 295 5.62 -23.24 0.25
C VAL A 295 6.67 -23.30 1.36
N GLU A 296 6.85 -24.46 2.00
CA GLU A 296 7.83 -24.64 3.07
C GLU A 296 9.26 -24.42 2.58
N ARG A 297 9.62 -25.01 1.43
CA ARG A 297 10.94 -24.83 0.82
C ARG A 297 11.18 -23.38 0.39
N ALA A 298 10.19 -22.73 -0.18
CA ALA A 298 10.25 -21.32 -0.56
C ALA A 298 10.45 -20.41 0.67
N ALA A 299 9.67 -20.61 1.73
CA ALA A 299 9.77 -19.85 2.97
C ALA A 299 11.10 -20.08 3.68
N ALA A 300 11.59 -21.33 3.72
CA ALA A 300 12.88 -21.66 4.31
C ALA A 300 14.04 -20.96 3.58
N ALA A 301 14.04 -20.99 2.24
CA ALA A 301 15.05 -20.30 1.44
C ALA A 301 14.99 -18.78 1.61
N ALA A 302 13.78 -18.19 1.63
CA ALA A 302 13.61 -16.77 1.91
C ALA A 302 14.16 -16.38 3.29
N ARG A 303 13.85 -17.16 4.34
CA ARG A 303 14.36 -16.93 5.70
C ARG A 303 15.89 -17.07 5.75
N ALA A 304 16.47 -18.09 5.13
CA ALA A 304 17.92 -18.28 5.08
C ALA A 304 18.64 -17.11 4.39
N LEU A 305 18.09 -16.60 3.27
CA LEU A 305 18.63 -15.42 2.59
C LEU A 305 18.55 -14.17 3.49
N ARG A 306 17.40 -13.94 4.14
CA ARG A 306 17.21 -12.84 5.09
C ARG A 306 18.22 -12.93 6.25
N ASP A 307 18.37 -14.10 6.84
CA ASP A 307 19.28 -14.36 7.95
C ASP A 307 20.75 -14.16 7.55
N SER A 308 21.13 -14.54 6.33
CA SER A 308 22.50 -14.35 5.80
C SER A 308 22.91 -12.88 5.67
N TRP A 309 21.94 -11.96 5.64
CA TRP A 309 22.17 -10.51 5.54
C TRP A 309 21.92 -9.77 6.84
N LYS A 310 21.59 -10.49 7.92
CA LYS A 310 21.49 -9.89 9.25
C LYS A 310 22.88 -9.39 9.68
N PRO A 311 22.98 -8.18 10.24
CA PRO A 311 24.21 -7.75 10.90
C PRO A 311 24.54 -8.72 12.04
N ALA A 312 25.82 -9.06 12.20
CA ALA A 312 26.28 -9.88 13.31
C ALA A 312 25.90 -9.22 14.65
N GLY A 313 25.19 -9.95 15.52
CA GLY A 313 24.78 -9.48 16.86
C GLY A 313 23.30 -9.07 17.00
N SER A 314 22.43 -9.35 16.03
CA SER A 314 21.01 -8.96 16.05
C SER A 314 20.06 -9.93 16.77
N ASP A 315 20.56 -10.95 17.47
CA ASP A 315 19.70 -11.93 18.13
C ASP A 315 19.20 -11.46 19.50
N LYS A 316 17.87 -11.39 19.61
CA LYS A 316 17.06 -11.21 20.83
C LYS A 316 17.40 -10.00 21.70
N SER A 317 17.04 -8.79 21.25
CA SER A 317 16.58 -7.77 22.21
C SER A 317 15.06 -7.72 22.18
N ALA A 318 14.44 -7.33 23.31
CA ALA A 318 13.08 -6.80 23.28
C ALA A 318 12.92 -5.83 22.10
N ALA A 319 11.71 -5.72 21.54
CA ALA A 319 11.43 -4.73 20.50
C ALA A 319 12.09 -3.41 20.93
N PRO A 320 12.92 -2.78 20.06
CA PRO A 320 13.60 -1.54 20.38
C PRO A 320 12.61 -0.59 21.03
N GLU A 321 13.02 0.11 22.08
CA GLU A 321 12.15 0.97 22.87
C GLU A 321 11.39 2.00 22.02
N GLU A 322 11.99 2.37 20.89
CA GLU A 322 11.45 3.26 19.86
C GLU A 322 10.27 2.68 19.08
N ALA A 323 10.08 1.36 19.06
CA ALA A 323 8.98 0.73 18.35
C ALA A 323 7.64 1.03 19.04
N GLY A 324 6.69 1.59 18.29
CA GLY A 324 5.40 1.98 18.82
C GLY A 324 4.64 2.94 17.92
N VAL A 325 3.45 3.32 18.37
CA VAL A 325 2.56 4.24 17.66
C VAL A 325 2.79 5.67 18.16
N TYR A 326 2.93 6.60 17.22
CA TYR A 326 3.14 8.02 17.45
C TYR A 326 2.04 8.80 16.73
N ILE A 327 1.57 9.89 17.34
CA ILE A 327 0.46 10.68 16.81
C ILE A 327 1.02 11.88 16.04
N ALA A 328 0.83 11.88 14.73
CA ALA A 328 1.02 13.06 13.90
C ALA A 328 -0.18 13.99 14.08
N ASN A 329 0.07 15.29 14.17
CA ASN A 329 -0.99 16.28 14.26
C ASN A 329 -0.60 17.58 13.52
N PHE A 330 -0.16 17.44 12.26
CA PHE A 330 0.24 18.56 11.40
C PHE A 330 -0.20 18.35 9.95
N GLY A 331 -0.51 19.44 9.25
CA GLY A 331 -0.88 19.41 7.83
C GLY A 331 -2.00 18.41 7.53
N ALA A 332 -1.80 17.58 6.49
CA ALA A 332 -2.74 16.52 6.11
C ALA A 332 -2.79 15.32 7.09
N PHE A 333 -1.90 15.26 8.10
CA PHE A 333 -1.76 14.14 9.03
C PHE A 333 -2.39 14.43 10.39
N ALA A 334 -3.57 15.05 10.42
CA ALA A 334 -4.23 15.45 11.65
C ALA A 334 -4.73 14.21 12.46
N ASP A 335 -4.26 14.03 13.70
CA ASP A 335 -4.36 12.80 14.53
C ASP A 335 -4.00 11.48 13.80
N ALA A 336 -3.15 11.55 12.78
CA ALA A 336 -2.78 10.36 12.05
C ALA A 336 -1.80 9.50 12.88
N GLU A 337 -2.06 8.20 12.94
CA GLU A 337 -1.16 7.26 13.62
C GLU A 337 0.00 6.88 12.71
N TRP A 338 1.21 7.27 13.11
CA TRP A 338 2.45 6.84 12.50
C TRP A 338 3.05 5.73 13.35
N ASN A 339 3.48 4.64 12.74
CA ASN A 339 3.99 3.49 13.48
C ASN A 339 5.48 3.33 13.23
N VAL A 340 6.25 3.12 14.30
CA VAL A 340 7.63 2.66 14.18
C VAL A 340 7.63 1.17 14.49
N SER A 341 7.92 0.34 13.49
CA SER A 341 8.03 -1.11 13.65
C SER A 341 9.49 -1.53 13.66
N ALA A 342 9.78 -2.63 14.35
CA ALA A 342 11.10 -3.24 14.36
C ALA A 342 11.07 -4.58 13.62
N ARG A 343 12.01 -4.77 12.70
CA ARG A 343 12.13 -5.99 11.90
C ARG A 343 13.61 -6.38 11.88
N ASP A 344 13.94 -7.52 12.50
CA ASP A 344 15.31 -8.06 12.56
C ASP A 344 16.37 -7.03 13.02
N GLY A 345 16.07 -6.30 14.11
CA GLY A 345 16.98 -5.30 14.69
C GLY A 345 17.01 -3.94 13.97
N ARG A 346 16.21 -3.76 12.91
CA ARG A 346 16.09 -2.51 12.15
C ARG A 346 14.75 -1.83 12.40
N LEU A 347 14.70 -0.51 12.28
CA LEU A 347 13.49 0.27 12.51
C LEU A 347 12.89 0.74 11.18
N PHE A 348 11.57 0.73 11.10
CA PHE A 348 10.81 1.21 9.94
C PHE A 348 9.76 2.21 10.41
N LEU A 349 9.70 3.35 9.75
CA LEU A 349 8.67 4.35 9.92
C LEU A 349 7.53 4.13 8.91
N GLU A 350 6.37 3.78 9.40
CA GLU A 350 5.14 3.58 8.63
C GLU A 350 4.30 4.85 8.68
N ILE A 351 4.29 5.58 7.56
CA ILE A 351 3.49 6.80 7.38
C ILE A 351 2.23 6.43 6.57
N PRO A 352 1.02 6.82 7.01
CA PRO A 352 -0.21 6.59 6.24
C PRO A 352 -0.07 7.06 4.78
N GLY A 353 -0.34 6.14 3.85
CA GLY A 353 -0.24 6.39 2.40
C GLY A 353 1.16 6.30 1.79
N GLN A 354 2.22 6.03 2.55
CA GLN A 354 3.60 5.98 2.04
C GLN A 354 4.34 4.65 2.28
N GLY A 355 3.65 3.64 2.81
CA GLY A 355 4.25 2.35 3.14
C GLY A 355 5.25 2.43 4.30
N ALA A 356 6.02 1.36 4.49
CA ALA A 356 7.04 1.28 5.52
C ALA A 356 8.39 1.80 4.98
N LEU A 357 8.92 2.84 5.59
CA LEU A 357 10.19 3.46 5.21
C LEU A 357 11.27 3.10 6.22
N GLU A 358 12.35 2.45 5.78
CA GLU A 358 13.45 2.05 6.67
C GLU A 358 14.17 3.27 7.27
N LEU A 359 14.49 3.18 8.56
CA LEU A 359 15.30 4.15 9.31
C LEU A 359 16.73 3.61 9.45
N ARG A 360 17.70 4.43 9.03
CA ARG A 360 19.13 4.13 9.22
C ARG A 360 19.50 4.07 10.72
N PRO A 361 20.65 3.47 11.06
CA PRO A 361 21.23 3.61 12.39
C PRO A 361 21.33 5.09 12.82
N PRO A 362 21.24 5.39 14.12
CA PRO A 362 21.31 6.75 14.60
C PRO A 362 22.72 7.32 14.40
N ASP A 363 22.81 8.61 14.08
CA ASP A 363 24.06 9.37 14.17
C ASP A 363 24.42 9.72 15.62
N ALA A 364 25.48 10.52 15.81
CA ALA A 364 25.97 10.91 17.13
C ALA A 364 24.91 11.69 17.94
N GLU A 365 23.99 12.38 17.26
CA GLU A 365 22.90 13.16 17.83
C GLU A 365 21.61 12.34 18.01
N GLY A 366 21.64 11.03 17.69
CA GLY A 366 20.49 10.15 17.82
C GLY A 366 19.47 10.28 16.68
N PHE A 367 19.82 10.99 15.60
CA PHE A 367 18.97 11.15 14.43
C PHE A 367 19.13 9.98 13.46
N ARG A 368 18.00 9.44 13.01
CA ARG A 368 17.88 8.30 12.11
C ARG A 368 17.28 8.78 10.80
N ALA A 369 18.12 8.90 9.77
CA ALA A 369 17.67 9.28 8.44
C ALA A 369 16.84 8.17 7.78
N LEU A 370 15.85 8.54 6.95
CA LEU A 370 15.13 7.60 6.11
C LEU A 370 16.07 7.06 5.02
N ALA A 371 16.06 5.75 4.79
CA ALA A 371 16.91 5.11 3.79
C ALA A 371 16.71 5.71 2.38
N ALA A 372 15.45 5.99 2.03
CA ALA A 372 15.03 6.56 0.75
C ALA A 372 15.25 8.09 0.63
N SER A 373 15.46 8.81 1.74
CA SER A 373 15.67 10.26 1.72
C SER A 373 16.52 10.71 2.92
N PRO A 374 17.82 10.95 2.74
CA PRO A 374 18.70 11.29 3.86
C PRO A 374 18.42 12.66 4.49
N GLN A 375 17.63 13.52 3.82
CA GLN A 375 17.23 14.83 4.34
C GLN A 375 15.96 14.80 5.21
N ALA A 376 15.37 13.62 5.38
CA ALA A 376 14.24 13.40 6.26
C ALA A 376 14.51 12.21 7.18
N GLY A 377 13.98 12.23 8.40
CA GLY A 377 14.28 11.21 9.39
C GLY A 377 13.63 11.49 10.72
N VAL A 378 13.97 10.69 11.71
CA VAL A 378 13.41 10.81 13.06
C VAL A 378 14.49 10.80 14.12
N SER A 379 14.25 11.48 15.22
CA SER A 379 14.90 11.22 16.50
C SER A 379 13.83 10.90 17.55
N PHE A 380 14.23 10.42 18.72
CA PHE A 380 13.30 10.01 19.77
C PHE A 380 13.59 10.76 21.06
N SER A 381 12.56 11.39 21.61
CA SER A 381 12.60 12.04 22.93
C SER A 381 12.41 10.99 24.01
N ARG A 382 13.29 11.01 25.01
CA ARG A 382 13.27 10.06 26.13
C ARG A 382 13.13 10.78 27.47
N ARG A 383 12.41 10.19 28.41
CA ARG A 383 12.36 10.62 29.82
C ARG A 383 12.72 9.44 30.74
N PRO A 384 13.49 9.67 31.83
CA PRO A 384 13.99 8.59 32.70
C PRO A 384 12.93 7.61 33.20
N GLU A 385 11.71 8.07 33.48
CA GLU A 385 10.62 7.24 34.04
C GLU A 385 9.63 6.69 32.98
N PHE A 386 9.64 7.26 31.77
CA PHE A 386 8.63 6.97 30.73
C PHE A 386 9.24 6.38 29.46
N GLY A 387 10.56 6.27 29.39
CA GLY A 387 11.26 5.80 28.21
C GLY A 387 11.08 6.74 27.02
N VAL A 388 10.93 6.20 25.81
CA VAL A 388 10.59 6.98 24.61
C VAL A 388 9.17 7.54 24.70
N THR A 389 9.06 8.87 24.79
CA THR A 389 7.79 9.59 24.99
C THR A 389 7.27 10.26 23.72
N ALA A 390 8.15 10.57 22.77
CA ALA A 390 7.78 11.18 21.49
C ALA A 390 8.81 10.85 20.41
N MET A 391 8.38 10.93 19.17
CA MET A 391 9.22 10.87 17.97
C MET A 391 9.28 12.28 17.36
N ILE A 392 10.48 12.76 17.03
CA ILE A 392 10.68 14.04 16.35
C ILE A 392 10.96 13.74 14.87
N PHE A 393 9.98 13.97 14.01
CA PHE A 393 10.16 13.88 12.57
C PHE A 393 10.79 15.17 12.02
N ARG A 394 11.92 15.05 11.32
CA ARG A 394 12.60 16.19 10.68
C ARG A 394 12.57 16.04 9.17
N ARG A 395 12.36 17.15 8.47
CA ARG A 395 12.45 17.25 7.01
C ARG A 395 12.99 18.61 6.62
N GLY A 396 14.23 18.66 6.13
CA GLY A 396 14.93 19.93 5.90
C GLY A 396 15.06 20.73 7.20
N ALA A 397 14.68 22.01 7.19
CA ALA A 397 14.70 22.88 8.37
C ALA A 397 13.50 22.69 9.32
N MET A 398 12.51 21.87 8.93
CA MET A 398 11.30 21.66 9.74
C MET A 398 11.47 20.48 10.68
N SER A 399 10.92 20.61 11.89
CA SER A 399 10.82 19.52 12.86
C SER A 399 9.41 19.46 13.46
N PHE A 400 8.89 18.25 13.63
CA PHE A 400 7.56 17.97 14.13
C PHE A 400 7.67 16.97 15.28
N GLU A 401 7.10 17.29 16.42
CA GLU A 401 7.05 16.39 17.57
C GLU A 401 5.76 15.57 17.54
N LEU A 402 5.89 14.25 17.54
CA LEU A 402 4.78 13.30 17.50
C LEU A 402 4.75 12.53 18.83
N PRO A 403 3.80 12.80 19.73
CA PRO A 403 3.69 12.11 21.01
C PRO A 403 3.47 10.62 20.83
N ARG A 404 4.07 9.79 21.68
CA ARG A 404 3.81 8.35 21.68
C ARG A 404 2.41 8.07 22.23
N LYS A 405 1.62 7.32 21.47
CA LYS A 405 0.25 6.95 21.84
C LYS A 405 0.26 6.12 23.12
N GLY A 406 -0.62 6.47 24.07
CA GLY A 406 -0.80 5.75 25.33
C GLY A 406 0.13 6.20 26.47
N ILE A 407 1.06 7.12 26.22
CA ILE A 407 1.85 7.75 27.28
C ILE A 407 1.20 9.06 27.68
N VAL A 408 0.78 9.15 28.95
CA VAL A 408 0.31 10.40 29.56
C VAL A 408 1.45 10.93 30.42
N LEU A 409 2.07 12.03 29.97
CA LEU A 409 3.15 12.66 30.71
C LEU A 409 2.59 13.50 31.87
N PRO A 410 3.32 13.61 32.99
CA PRO A 410 2.95 14.56 34.02
C PRO A 410 2.95 15.98 33.45
N PRO A 411 2.08 16.87 33.97
CA PRO A 411 2.04 18.25 33.53
C PRO A 411 3.40 18.92 33.68
N GLU A 412 3.87 19.56 32.60
CA GLU A 412 5.13 20.34 32.62
C GLU A 412 4.98 21.63 33.44
N ILE A 413 3.75 22.11 33.57
CA ILE A 413 3.34 23.22 34.43
C ILE A 413 2.12 22.72 35.22
N PRO A 414 2.09 22.83 36.56
CA PRO A 414 0.94 22.39 37.36
C PRO A 414 -0.38 22.89 36.77
N LEU A 415 -1.37 21.99 36.64
CA LEU A 415 -2.63 22.31 35.94
C LEU A 415 -3.38 23.48 36.57
N GLU A 416 -3.21 23.68 37.88
CA GLU A 416 -3.75 24.83 38.62
C GLU A 416 -3.21 26.17 38.10
N GLU A 417 -1.91 26.23 37.74
CA GLU A 417 -1.30 27.42 37.15
C GLU A 417 -1.77 27.66 35.71
N LEU A 418 -2.21 26.59 35.01
CA LEU A 418 -2.73 26.68 33.65
C LEU A 418 -4.19 27.15 33.59
N ARG A 419 -4.95 27.06 34.69
CA ARG A 419 -6.38 27.40 34.73
C ARG A 419 -6.67 28.82 34.26
N LYS A 420 -5.80 29.77 34.57
CA LYS A 420 -5.98 31.19 34.20
C LYS A 420 -6.01 31.43 32.68
N PHE A 421 -5.39 30.55 31.90
CA PHE A 421 -5.33 30.64 30.44
C PHE A 421 -6.53 29.99 29.75
N LEU A 422 -7.32 29.16 30.45
CA LEU A 422 -8.46 28.46 29.84
C LEU A 422 -9.60 29.44 29.59
N GLY A 423 -10.30 29.26 28.47
CA GLY A 423 -11.37 30.16 28.09
C GLY A 423 -11.59 30.28 26.60
N GLU A 424 -12.59 31.08 26.24
CA GLU A 424 -12.88 31.47 24.87
C GLU A 424 -12.28 32.85 24.61
N TYR A 425 -11.68 33.02 23.43
CA TYR A 425 -11.01 34.25 23.01
C TYR A 425 -11.51 34.65 21.61
N HIS A 426 -11.90 35.90 21.44
CA HIS A 426 -12.44 36.42 20.19
C HIS A 426 -11.44 37.33 19.49
N GLY A 427 -11.28 37.15 18.18
CA GLY A 427 -10.41 37.97 17.34
C GLY A 427 -11.24 38.78 16.34
N ASP A 428 -11.25 40.10 16.49
CA ASP A 428 -12.05 41.02 15.66
C ASP A 428 -11.64 40.99 14.18
N GLU A 429 -10.35 40.81 13.88
CA GLU A 429 -9.83 40.87 12.50
C GLU A 429 -10.37 39.75 11.61
N LEU A 430 -10.57 38.55 12.17
CA LEU A 430 -11.09 37.39 11.44
C LEU A 430 -12.53 37.04 11.83
N ASP A 431 -13.14 37.80 12.75
CA ASP A 431 -14.47 37.56 13.33
C ASP A 431 -14.64 36.08 13.75
N GLU A 432 -13.70 35.59 14.55
CA GLU A 432 -13.68 34.19 14.98
C GLU A 432 -13.41 34.05 16.48
N THR A 433 -13.89 32.94 17.04
CA THR A 433 -13.65 32.58 18.44
C THR A 433 -12.83 31.31 18.52
N LEU A 434 -11.73 31.39 19.26
CA LEU A 434 -10.81 30.29 19.55
C LEU A 434 -10.89 29.92 21.03
N GLU A 435 -10.58 28.67 21.36
CA GLU A 435 -10.69 28.18 22.73
C GLU A 435 -9.35 27.65 23.22
N ILE A 436 -8.90 28.09 24.39
CA ILE A 436 -7.73 27.51 25.08
C ILE A 436 -8.22 26.43 26.04
N VAL A 437 -7.73 25.21 25.85
CA VAL A 437 -8.12 24.01 26.60
C VAL A 437 -6.89 23.29 27.15
N ILE A 438 -7.09 22.32 28.05
CA ILE A 438 -6.05 21.37 28.45
C ILE A 438 -6.20 20.09 27.61
N LYS A 439 -5.12 19.71 26.92
CA LYS A 439 -4.99 18.43 26.20
C LYS A 439 -3.67 17.78 26.61
N ASN A 440 -3.71 16.52 27.02
CA ASN A 440 -2.55 15.75 27.49
C ASN A 440 -1.66 16.52 28.50
N ASN A 441 -2.29 17.10 29.53
CA ASN A 441 -1.63 17.87 30.59
C ASN A 441 -0.82 19.10 30.11
N SER A 442 -1.11 19.62 28.92
CA SER A 442 -0.55 20.86 28.36
C SER A 442 -1.67 21.81 27.91
N LEU A 443 -1.38 23.11 27.82
CA LEU A 443 -2.28 24.04 27.13
C LEU A 443 -2.37 23.69 25.65
N ALA A 444 -3.54 23.87 25.07
CA ALA A 444 -3.78 23.65 23.65
C ALA A 444 -4.78 24.66 23.10
N LEU A 445 -4.59 25.06 21.85
CA LEU A 445 -5.52 25.91 21.12
C LEU A 445 -6.47 25.03 20.32
N LYS A 446 -7.77 25.20 20.53
CA LYS A 446 -8.84 24.59 19.74
C LYS A 446 -9.42 25.66 18.82
N ILE A 447 -9.33 25.38 17.53
CA ILE A 447 -9.81 26.25 16.46
C ILE A 447 -11.10 25.66 15.90
N SER A 448 -12.15 26.46 15.75
CA SER A 448 -13.46 25.98 15.27
C SER A 448 -13.35 25.38 13.87
N GLY A 449 -13.95 24.19 13.66
CA GLY A 449 -13.83 23.45 12.40
C GLY A 449 -12.45 22.82 12.13
N GLN A 450 -11.47 22.99 13.03
CA GLN A 450 -10.15 22.37 12.96
C GLN A 450 -9.85 21.55 14.22
N LYS A 451 -8.68 20.91 14.26
CA LYS A 451 -8.23 20.10 15.40
C LYS A 451 -7.59 20.94 16.51
N THR A 452 -7.43 20.33 17.68
CA THR A 452 -6.79 20.95 18.86
C THR A 452 -5.28 20.73 18.85
N TYR A 453 -4.52 21.82 18.97
CA TYR A 453 -3.05 21.85 18.86
C TYR A 453 -2.38 22.21 20.19
N GLU A 454 -1.48 21.34 20.64
CA GLU A 454 -0.78 21.49 21.93
C GLU A 454 0.36 22.51 21.86
N LEU A 455 0.50 23.27 22.95
CA LEU A 455 1.53 24.27 23.15
C LEU A 455 2.62 23.73 24.08
N ARG A 456 3.85 24.21 23.86
CA ARG A 456 4.97 24.02 24.78
C ARG A 456 4.84 24.97 25.99
N PRO A 457 5.55 24.68 27.10
CA PRO A 457 5.82 25.66 28.14
C PRO A 457 6.40 26.96 27.54
N PRO A 458 6.22 28.10 28.21
CA PRO A 458 6.74 29.37 27.71
C PRO A 458 8.27 29.33 27.69
N ASP A 459 8.88 29.98 26.69
CA ASP A 459 10.31 30.30 26.72
C ASP A 459 10.61 31.47 27.67
N ALA A 460 11.87 31.93 27.69
CA ALA A 460 12.30 33.04 28.53
C ALA A 460 11.58 34.36 28.18
N GLU A 461 11.09 34.48 26.95
CA GLU A 461 10.34 35.62 26.43
C GLU A 461 8.81 35.46 26.58
N GLY A 462 8.35 34.36 27.20
CA GLY A 462 6.93 34.09 27.43
C GLY A 462 6.20 33.47 26.23
N LYS A 463 6.91 33.10 25.16
CA LYS A 463 6.34 32.52 23.94
C LYS A 463 6.05 31.05 24.14
N ARG A 464 4.82 30.66 23.81
CA ARG A 464 4.37 29.27 23.84
C ARG A 464 4.24 28.75 22.42
N PHE A 465 5.24 28.04 21.95
CA PHE A 465 5.27 27.46 20.60
C PHE A 465 4.35 26.25 20.48
N PHE A 466 3.72 26.07 19.32
CA PHE A 466 3.02 24.84 19.01
C PHE A 466 4.01 23.67 18.88
N ARG A 467 3.70 22.52 19.51
CA ARG A 467 4.54 21.30 19.39
C ARG A 467 4.68 20.81 17.96
N VAL A 468 3.66 21.06 17.15
CA VAL A 468 3.54 20.60 15.76
C VAL A 468 3.95 21.65 14.73
N ALA A 469 4.21 22.89 15.16
CA ALA A 469 4.60 23.99 14.29
C ALA A 469 5.57 24.91 15.06
N PRO A 470 6.86 24.57 15.12
CA PRO A 470 7.82 25.20 16.05
C PRO A 470 8.16 26.66 15.74
N LEU A 471 7.62 27.23 14.66
CA LEU A 471 7.75 28.63 14.28
C LEU A 471 6.51 29.46 14.58
N VAL A 472 5.42 28.81 15.01
CA VAL A 472 4.15 29.43 15.37
C VAL A 472 4.03 29.39 16.89
N TYR A 473 3.62 30.50 17.49
CA TYR A 473 3.54 30.62 18.95
C TYR A 473 2.44 31.57 19.39
N LEU A 474 2.03 31.40 20.66
CA LEU A 474 1.15 32.33 21.36
C LEU A 474 1.97 33.11 22.39
N VAL A 475 1.65 34.40 22.55
CA VAL A 475 2.08 35.20 23.70
C VAL A 475 0.84 35.63 24.45
N PHE A 476 0.75 35.30 25.73
CA PHE A 476 -0.38 35.69 26.56
C PHE A 476 -0.10 37.02 27.24
N LYS A 477 -1.10 37.90 27.27
CA LYS A 477 -1.07 39.13 28.05
C LYS A 477 -1.81 38.90 29.36
N GLU A 478 -1.09 39.03 30.46
CA GLU A 478 -1.66 38.96 31.81
C GLU A 478 -1.97 40.38 32.33
N SER A 479 -3.09 40.49 33.05
CA SER A 479 -3.52 41.67 33.80
C SER A 479 -2.69 41.85 35.08
N GLU A 480 -2.74 43.05 35.66
CA GLU A 480 -2.08 43.37 36.94
C GLU A 480 -2.60 42.50 38.12
N THR A 481 -3.78 41.91 38.00
CA THR A 481 -4.39 41.03 39.02
C THR A 481 -4.08 39.54 38.82
N GLY A 482 -3.28 39.19 37.80
CA GLY A 482 -2.83 37.82 37.51
C GLY A 482 -3.79 37.00 36.64
N GLY A 483 -4.87 37.58 36.13
CA GLY A 483 -5.74 36.98 35.11
C GLY A 483 -5.22 37.19 33.69
N VAL A 484 -5.62 36.37 32.73
CA VAL A 484 -5.23 36.51 31.31
C VAL A 484 -6.27 37.34 30.57
N GLU A 485 -5.84 38.43 29.92
CA GLU A 485 -6.71 39.34 29.16
C GLU A 485 -6.84 38.93 27.70
N SER A 486 -5.72 38.56 27.08
CA SER A 486 -5.68 38.21 25.66
C SER A 486 -4.48 37.32 25.33
N PHE A 487 -4.46 36.81 24.10
CA PHE A 487 -3.23 36.28 23.52
C PHE A 487 -3.02 36.81 22.10
N THR A 488 -1.75 36.87 21.70
CA THR A 488 -1.35 37.16 20.33
C THR A 488 -0.84 35.88 19.68
N TYR A 489 -1.48 35.48 18.57
CA TYR A 489 -1.07 34.38 17.70
C TYR A 489 -0.05 34.90 16.70
N HIS A 490 1.14 34.29 16.64
CA HIS A 490 2.22 34.69 15.73
C HIS A 490 2.53 33.60 14.71
N GLN A 491 2.57 33.97 13.43
CA GLN A 491 3.01 33.12 12.33
C GLN A 491 3.84 33.92 11.32
N GLY A 492 5.16 33.75 11.35
CA GLY A 492 6.07 34.53 10.51
C GLY A 492 6.01 36.02 10.85
N PRO A 493 5.87 36.93 9.86
CA PRO A 493 5.75 38.37 10.10
C PRO A 493 4.33 38.80 10.54
N SER A 494 3.35 37.89 10.52
CA SER A 494 1.96 38.17 10.84
C SER A 494 1.63 37.86 12.28
N SER A 495 0.74 38.65 12.87
CA SER A 495 0.20 38.44 14.22
C SER A 495 -1.26 38.83 14.30
N LEU A 496 -2.05 38.06 15.05
CA LEU A 496 -3.46 38.32 15.33
C LEU A 496 -3.69 38.29 16.84
N THR A 497 -4.46 39.25 17.36
CA THR A 497 -4.77 39.33 18.79
C THR A 497 -6.19 38.83 19.04
N TYR A 498 -6.33 38.00 20.08
CA TYR A 498 -7.61 37.46 20.52
C TYR A 498 -7.86 37.84 21.97
N GLU A 499 -8.94 38.57 22.22
CA GLU A 499 -9.35 39.07 23.53
C GLU A 499 -10.18 38.01 24.26
N LYS A 500 -9.91 37.80 25.55
CA LYS A 500 -10.62 36.79 26.35
C LYS A 500 -12.05 37.24 26.61
N ILE A 501 -13.01 36.40 26.23
CA ILE A 501 -14.45 36.68 26.40
C ILE A 501 -15.10 35.79 27.46
N LYS A 502 -14.46 34.69 27.86
CA LYS A 502 -15.02 33.74 28.84
C LYS A 502 -13.95 32.98 29.60
#